data_AF-Q8RII0-F1
#
_entry.id   AF-Q8RII0-F1
#
_cell.length_a   1.000
_cell.length_b   1.000
_cell.length_c   1.000
_cell.angle_alpha   90.00
_cell.angle_beta   90.00
_cell.angle_gamma   90.00
#
_symmetry.space_group_name_H-M   'P 1'
#
loop_
_entity.id
_entity.type
_entity.pdbx_description
1 polymer ?
#
loop_
_entity_poly.entity_id
_entity_poly.type
_entity_poly.pdbx_seq_one_letter_code
_entity_poly.pdbx_strand_id
1 'polypeptide(L)' 'MPDNILEVLLEKIINNWRKVYGAILGFIIGLTVINYGILKAIIVFVFAFVGYKLGDSSFTQGIKRIVLKRLKED' A
#
# COMPACT_ATOMS: atom_id res chain seq x y z
N MET A 1 27.77 7.37 30.72
CA MET A 1 26.32 7.55 30.72
C MET A 1 25.75 6.21 30.27
N PRO A 2 24.88 5.53 31.05
CA PRO A 2 24.32 4.28 30.54
C PRO A 2 23.53 4.67 29.30
N ASP A 3 23.96 4.20 28.13
CA ASP A 3 23.20 4.41 26.91
C ASP A 3 21.78 3.92 27.21
N ASN A 4 20.82 4.83 27.13
CA ASN A 4 19.45 4.51 27.47
C ASN A 4 19.04 3.37 26.56
N ILE A 5 18.63 2.23 27.13
CA ILE A 5 18.27 1.02 26.38
C ILE A 5 17.27 1.33 25.25
N LEU A 6 16.42 2.34 25.48
CA LEU A 6 15.48 2.86 24.49
C LEU A 6 16.15 3.44 23.25
N GLU A 7 17.25 4.17 23.42
CA GLU A 7 17.99 4.84 22.35
C GLU A 7 18.67 3.81 21.43
N VAL A 8 19.29 2.77 22.02
CA VAL A 8 19.89 1.65 21.28
C VAL A 8 18.83 0.84 20.52
N LEU A 9 17.64 0.65 21.10
CA LEU A 9 16.53 -0.03 20.45
C LEU A 9 15.95 0.81 19.30
N LEU A 10 15.77 2.11 19.51
CA LEU A 10 15.31 3.05 18.49
C LEU A 10 16.29 3.10 17.32
N GLU A 11 17.58 3.18 17.59
CA GLU A 11 18.62 3.21 16.56
C GLU A 11 18.61 1.93 15.71
N LYS A 12 18.48 0.76 16.35
CA LYS A 12 18.33 -0.53 15.63
C LYS A 12 17.04 -0.60 14.80
N ILE A 13 15.94 -0.07 15.33
CA ILE A 13 14.64 -0.06 14.66
C ILE A 13 14.69 0.86 13.43
N ILE A 14 15.24 2.07 13.56
CA ILE A 14 15.40 3.02 12.47
C ILE A 14 16.35 2.48 11.40
N ASN A 15 17.49 1.90 11.82
CA ASN A 15 18.46 1.32 10.89
C ASN A 15 17.90 0.13 10.09
N ASN A 16 16.84 -0.50 10.58
CA ASN A 16 16.20 -1.65 9.95
C ASN A 16 14.72 -1.41 9.62
N TRP A 17 14.31 -0.15 9.44
CA TRP A 17 12.90 0.26 9.34
C TRP A 17 12.13 -0.47 8.23
N ARG A 18 12.81 -0.83 7.13
CA ARG A 18 12.24 -1.66 6.05
C ARG A 18 11.77 -3.03 6.54
N LYS A 19 12.54 -3.69 7.42
CA LYS A 19 12.15 -4.99 8.00
C LYS A 19 11.00 -4.84 8.98
N VAL A 20 11.03 -3.77 9.79
CA VAL A 20 9.95 -3.44 10.74
C VAL A 20 8.65 -3.17 9.99
N TYR A 21 8.69 -2.37 8.93
CA TYR A 21 7.55 -2.09 8.07
C TYR A 21 6.99 -3.38 7.45
N GLY A 22 7.86 -4.25 6.90
CA GLY A 22 7.45 -5.55 6.37
C GLY A 22 6.79 -6.46 7.42
N ALA A 23 7.30 -6.45 8.66
CA ALA A 23 6.73 -7.23 9.76
C ALA A 23 5.34 -6.71 10.17
N ILE A 24 5.16 -5.39 10.27
CA ILE A 24 3.86 -4.77 10.58
C ILE A 24 2.85 -5.06 9.47
N LEU A 25 3.25 -4.93 8.20
CA LEU A 25 2.38 -5.25 7.06
C LEU A 25 1.98 -6.72 7.04
N GLY A 26 2.95 -7.63 7.23
CA GLY A 26 2.69 -9.06 7.30
C GLY A 26 1.76 -9.42 8.46
N PHE A 27 1.89 -8.75 9.60
CA PHE A 27 1.02 -8.93 10.76
C PHE A 27 -0.42 -8.50 10.48
N ILE A 28 -0.63 -7.33 9.86
CA ILE A 28 -1.96 -6.84 9.49
C ILE A 28 -2.61 -7.79 8.48
N ILE A 29 -1.88 -8.20 7.43
CA ILE A 29 -2.37 -9.15 6.42
C ILE A 29 -2.73 -10.49 7.06
N GLY A 30 -1.88 -11.01 7.94
CA GLY A 30 -2.12 -12.25 8.69
C GLY A 30 -3.39 -12.17 9.54
N LEU A 31 -3.59 -11.07 10.28
CA LEU A 31 -4.81 -10.82 11.04
C LEU A 31 -6.06 -10.78 10.17
N THR A 32 -5.98 -10.12 9.00
CA THR A 32 -7.10 -10.08 8.05
C THR A 32 -7.43 -11.48 7.52
N VAL A 33 -6.41 -12.27 7.17
CA VAL A 33 -6.58 -13.65 6.68
C VAL A 33 -7.20 -14.55 7.74
N ILE A 34 -6.76 -14.46 9.00
CA ILE A 34 -7.29 -15.26 10.10
C ILE A 34 -8.75 -14.92 10.40
N ASN A 35 -9.10 -13.63 10.45
CA ASN A 35 -10.45 -13.18 10.81
C ASN A 35 -11.48 -13.35 9.68
N TYR A 36 -11.10 -13.05 8.44
CA TYR A 36 -12.03 -13.04 7.31
C TYR A 36 -11.91 -14.29 6.41
N GLY A 37 -10.84 -15.06 6.55
CA GLY A 37 -10.51 -16.21 5.72
C GLY A 37 -9.69 -15.84 4.48
N ILE A 38 -8.88 -16.80 4.01
CA ILE A 38 -7.96 -16.65 2.86
C ILE A 38 -8.68 -16.15 1.60
N LEU A 39 -9.87 -16.68 1.30
CA LEU A 39 -10.64 -16.30 0.11
C LEU A 39 -11.05 -14.83 0.11
N LYS A 40 -11.55 -14.31 1.24
CA LYS A 40 -11.98 -12.91 1.34
C LYS A 40 -10.78 -11.96 1.26
N ALA A 41 -9.65 -12.33 1.87
CA ALA A 41 -8.42 -11.55 1.82
C ALA A 41 -7.87 -11.41 0.38
N ILE A 42 -7.87 -12.51 -0.39
CA ILE A 42 -7.43 -12.49 -1.80
C ILE A 42 -8.33 -11.56 -2.64
N ILE A 43 -9.65 -11.63 -2.47
CA ILE A 43 -10.60 -10.76 -3.19
C ILE A 43 -10.30 -9.28 -2.89
N VAL A 44 -10.15 -8.92 -1.61
CA VAL A 44 -9.82 -7.54 -1.20
C VAL A 44 -8.48 -7.12 -1.80
N PHE A 45 -7.48 -8.00 -1.84
CA PHE A 45 -6.18 -7.71 -2.43
C PHE A 45 -6.26 -7.45 -3.94
N VAL A 46 -7.04 -8.25 -4.68
CA VAL A 46 -7.29 -8.04 -6.11
C VAL A 46 -8.02 -6.72 -6.36
N PHE A 47 -9.08 -6.42 -5.60
CA PHE A 47 -9.79 -5.15 -5.72
C PHE A 47 -8.90 -3.95 -5.37
N ALA A 48 -8.06 -4.06 -4.35
CA ALA A 48 -7.08 -3.02 -4.01
C ALA A 48 -6.05 -2.82 -5.13
N PHE A 49 -5.58 -3.90 -5.76
CA PHE A 49 -4.65 -3.83 -6.89
C PHE A 49 -5.30 -3.20 -8.13
N VAL A 50 -6.55 -3.54 -8.42
CA VAL A 50 -7.35 -2.92 -9.48
C VAL A 50 -7.56 -1.43 -9.19
N GLY A 51 -7.93 -1.08 -7.94
CA GLY A 51 -8.09 0.31 -7.51
C GLY A 51 -6.79 1.12 -7.61
N TYR A 52 -5.65 0.54 -7.22
CA TYR A 52 -4.33 1.14 -7.38
C TYR A 52 -4.02 1.43 -8.85
N LYS A 53 -4.27 0.46 -9.74
CA LYS A 53 -4.06 0.62 -11.18
C LYS A 53 -4.99 1.65 -11.81
N LEU A 54 -6.23 1.77 -11.32
CA LEU A 54 -7.20 2.77 -11.79
C LEU A 54 -6.89 4.19 -11.28
N GLY A 55 -6.32 4.29 -10.07
CA GLY A 55 -5.84 5.54 -9.48
C GLY A 55 -4.51 6.03 -10.08
N ASP A 56 -3.86 5.21 -10.90
CA ASP A 56 -2.65 5.59 -11.60
C ASP A 56 -2.95 6.72 -12.60
N SER A 57 -2.27 7.85 -12.38
CA SER A 57 -2.41 9.10 -13.14
C SER A 57 -2.34 8.91 -14.66
N SER A 58 -1.69 7.86 -15.15
CA SER A 58 -1.62 7.51 -16.57
C SER A 58 -3.00 7.17 -17.17
N PHE A 59 -3.86 6.51 -16.40
CA PHE A 59 -5.22 6.16 -16.83
C PHE A 59 -6.13 7.40 -16.79
N THR A 60 -6.03 8.19 -15.72
CA THR A 60 -6.75 9.47 -15.59
C THR A 60 -6.36 10.45 -16.70
N GLN A 61 -5.08 10.56 -17.04
CA GLN A 61 -4.61 11.41 -18.15
C GLN A 61 -5.09 10.90 -19.51
N GLY A 62 -5.13 9.58 -19.72
CA GLY A 62 -5.70 8.98 -20.93
C GLY A 62 -7.17 9.34 -21.12
N ILE A 63 -7.97 9.19 -20.07
CA ILE A 63 -9.40 9.57 -20.08
C ILE A 63 -9.54 11.08 -20.31
N LYS A 64 -8.74 11.91 -19.63
CA LYS A 64 -8.77 13.38 -19.79
C LYS A 64 -8.48 13.80 -21.23
N ARG A 65 -7.54 13.13 -21.92
CA ARG A 65 -7.22 13.37 -23.34
C ARG A 65 -8.35 12.93 -24.27
N ILE A 66 -9.02 11.81 -23.99
CA ILE A 66 -10.15 11.32 -24.79
C ILE A 66 -11.35 12.28 -24.69
N VAL A 67 -11.67 12.75 -23.49
CA VAL A 67 -12.76 13.71 -23.25
C VAL A 67 -12.46 15.06 -23.93
N LEU A 68 -11.23 15.57 -23.81
CA LEU A 68 -10.82 16.81 -24.48
C LEU A 68 -10.81 16.72 -26.01
N LYS A 69 -10.53 15.54 -26.58
CA LYS A 69 -10.63 15.33 -28.04
C LYS A 69 -12.07 15.45 -28.52
N ARG A 70 -13.01 14.77 -27.86
CA ARG A 70 -14.43 14.85 -28.23
C ARG A 70 -15.01 16.25 -28.11
N LEU A 71 -14.64 16.98 -27.07
CA LEU A 71 -15.09 18.38 -26.85
C LEU A 71 -14.53 19.41 -27.84
N LYS A 72 -13.49 19.05 -28.61
CA LYS A 72 -12.90 19.91 -29.65
C LYS A 72 -13.31 19.50 -31.07
N GLU A 73 -13.92 18.33 -31.21
CA GLU A 73 -14.45 17.83 -32.49
C GLU A 73 -15.91 18.25 -32.72
N ASP A 74 -16.60 18.75 -31.69
CA ASP A 74 -17.83 19.55 -31.77
C ASP A 74 -17.52 21.05 -31.73
#